data_AF-A0A8D8MC42-F1
#
_entry.id   AF-A0A8D8MC42-F1
#
_cell.length_a   1.000
_cell.length_b   1.000
_cell.length_c   1.000
_cell.angle_alpha   90.00
_cell.angle_beta   90.00
_cell.angle_gamma   90.00
#
_symmetry.space_group_name_H-M   'P 1'
#
loop_
_entity.id
_entity.type
_entity.pdbx_description
1 polymer ?
#
loop_
_entity_poly.entity_id
_entity_poly.type
_entity_poly.pdbx_seq_one_letter_code
_entity_poly.pdbx_strand_id
1 'polypeptide(L)'
;MVSGCIFWSFFLTRLLSAFFVHITDCDETYNYWEPVHYLLYGKGFQTWEYSPHFGLRSYLYLLLHAVPAWIIKEITGFNATSLFYCIRVMLAAVCAVAETAMYRKYETICKSLFSEPSKNRTYQRRNLLIARS
;
A
#
# COMPACT_ATOMS: atom_id res chain seq x y z
N MET A 1 20.12 10.64 -3.35
CA MET A 1 20.25 9.79 -4.55
C MET A 1 19.80 8.34 -4.28
N VAL A 2 20.37 7.64 -3.30
CA VAL A 2 20.04 6.22 -2.99
C VAL A 2 18.55 5.98 -2.71
N SER A 3 17.89 6.86 -1.95
CA SER A 3 16.46 6.70 -1.64
C SER A 3 15.53 6.78 -2.86
N GLY A 4 15.97 7.39 -3.95
CA GLY A 4 15.22 7.44 -5.21
C GLY A 4 15.30 6.10 -5.95
N CYS A 5 16.48 5.50 -6.03
CA CYS A 5 16.68 4.19 -6.66
C CYS A 5 15.82 3.12 -5.99
N ILE A 6 15.75 3.12 -4.65
CA ILE A 6 14.95 2.15 -3.88
C ILE A 6 13.46 2.29 -4.18
N PHE A 7 12.94 3.51 -4.22
CA PHE A 7 11.54 3.75 -4.59
C PHE A 7 11.24 3.21 -5.99
N TRP A 8 12.09 3.52 -6.98
CA TRP A 8 11.90 3.05 -8.35
C TRP A 8 11.98 1.53 -8.46
N SER A 9 12.87 0.87 -7.71
CA SER A 9 12.93 -0.60 -7.66
C SER A 9 11.61 -1.19 -7.18
N PHE A 10 11.08 -0.74 -6.04
CA PHE A 10 9.79 -1.23 -5.53
C PHE A 10 8.63 -0.90 -6.47
N PHE A 11 8.61 0.32 -7.00
CA PHE A 11 7.56 0.74 -7.92
C PHE A 11 7.55 -0.10 -9.19
N LEU A 12 8.70 -0.39 -9.81
CA LEU A 12 8.80 -1.24 -10.99
C LEU A 12 8.33 -2.67 -10.70
N THR A 13 8.73 -3.26 -9.57
CA THR A 13 8.27 -4.60 -9.17
C THR A 13 6.74 -4.63 -9.00
N ARG A 14 6.17 -3.62 -8.34
CA ARG A 14 4.71 -3.53 -8.13
C ARG A 14 3.96 -3.26 -9.42
N LEU A 15 4.55 -2.47 -10.33
CA LEU A 15 3.99 -2.21 -11.64
C LEU A 15 3.93 -3.48 -12.48
N LEU A 16 5.01 -4.26 -12.53
CA LEU A 16 5.02 -5.57 -13.20
C LEU A 16 3.97 -6.51 -12.61
N SER A 17 3.87 -6.56 -11.27
CA SER A 17 2.84 -7.36 -10.61
C SER A 17 1.42 -6.91 -10.99
N ALA A 18 1.17 -5.61 -11.08
CA ALA A 18 -0.13 -5.07 -11.47
C ALA A 18 -0.58 -5.55 -12.85
N PHE A 19 0.35 -5.73 -13.81
CA PHE A 19 0.01 -6.18 -15.16
C PHE A 19 0.01 -7.70 -15.34
N PHE A 20 0.95 -8.41 -14.72
CA PHE A 20 1.18 -9.84 -15.01
C PHE A 20 0.54 -10.79 -14.00
N VAL A 21 0.27 -10.35 -12.77
CA VAL A 21 -0.28 -11.23 -11.74
C VAL A 21 -1.80 -11.26 -11.87
N HIS A 22 -2.34 -12.46 -12.09
CA HIS A 22 -3.79 -12.69 -12.06
C HIS A 22 -4.34 -12.51 -10.64
N ILE A 23 -5.62 -12.16 -10.54
CA ILE A 23 -6.32 -12.12 -9.25
C ILE A 23 -6.48 -13.54 -8.74
N THR A 24 -5.83 -13.87 -7.63
CA THR A 24 -5.83 -15.22 -7.06
C THR A 24 -7.05 -15.51 -6.21
N ASP A 25 -7.68 -14.46 -5.65
CA ASP A 25 -8.80 -14.58 -4.72
C ASP A 25 -10.13 -14.20 -5.38
N CYS A 26 -11.14 -15.05 -5.20
CA CYS A 26 -12.47 -14.79 -5.71
C CYS A 26 -13.15 -13.63 -4.97
N ASP A 27 -12.84 -13.43 -3.69
CA ASP A 27 -13.35 -12.30 -2.91
C ASP A 27 -12.85 -10.96 -3.48
N GLU A 28 -11.61 -10.90 -3.97
CA GLU A 28 -11.09 -9.68 -4.60
C GLU A 28 -11.98 -9.27 -5.79
N THR A 29 -12.36 -10.25 -6.62
CA THR A 29 -13.16 -10.04 -7.82
C THR A 29 -14.61 -9.70 -7.47
N TYR A 30 -15.30 -10.57 -6.72
CA TYR A 30 -16.73 -10.44 -6.51
C TYR A 30 -17.11 -9.43 -5.43
N ASN A 31 -16.28 -9.26 -4.39
CA ASN A 31 -16.60 -8.37 -3.28
C ASN A 31 -15.99 -6.97 -3.40
N TYR A 32 -15.06 -6.74 -4.34
CA TYR A 32 -14.49 -5.41 -4.54
C TYR A 32 -14.56 -4.96 -6.00
N TRP A 33 -14.01 -5.72 -6.95
CA TRP A 33 -13.95 -5.27 -8.34
C TRP A 33 -15.33 -5.14 -9.01
N GLU A 34 -16.18 -6.16 -8.89
CA GLU A 34 -17.54 -6.15 -9.44
C GLU A 34 -18.42 -5.04 -8.84
N PRO A 35 -18.47 -4.86 -7.49
CA PRO A 35 -19.18 -3.73 -6.89
C PRO A 35 -18.65 -2.36 -7.30
N VAL A 36 -17.33 -2.18 -7.43
CA VAL A 36 -16.76 -0.93 -7.96
C VAL A 36 -17.18 -0.70 -9.41
N HIS A 37 -17.18 -1.76 -10.24
CA HIS A 37 -17.67 -1.68 -11.61
C HIS A 37 -19.17 -1.30 -11.66
N TYR A 38 -19.99 -1.90 -10.79
CA TYR A 38 -21.40 -1.57 -10.61
C TYR A 38 -21.61 -0.11 -10.25
N LEU A 39 -20.84 0.45 -9.31
CA LEU A 39 -20.93 1.86 -8.93
C LEU A 39 -20.52 2.82 -10.07
N LEU A 40 -19.58 2.42 -10.92
CA LEU A 40 -19.03 3.28 -11.98
C LEU A 40 -19.82 3.25 -13.29
N TYR A 41 -20.37 2.10 -13.65
CA TYR A 41 -21.03 1.86 -14.93
C TYR A 41 -22.52 1.50 -14.79
N GLY A 42 -23.02 1.32 -13.57
CA GLY A 42 -24.41 0.90 -13.32
C GLY A 42 -24.71 -0.53 -13.80
N LYS A 43 -23.68 -1.32 -14.08
CA LYS A 43 -23.73 -2.70 -14.57
C LYS A 43 -22.72 -3.53 -13.81
N GLY A 44 -23.02 -4.81 -13.58
CA GLY A 44 -22.15 -5.71 -12.81
C GLY A 44 -22.87 -6.31 -11.61
N PHE A 45 -22.13 -7.10 -10.83
CA PHE A 45 -22.68 -7.80 -9.68
C PHE A 45 -22.59 -6.97 -8.38
N GLN A 46 -23.73 -6.76 -7.73
CA GLN A 46 -23.77 -6.24 -6.36
C GLN A 46 -23.90 -7.42 -5.39
N THR A 47 -22.95 -7.58 -4.47
CA THR A 47 -23.04 -8.64 -3.46
C THR A 47 -24.05 -8.29 -2.37
N TRP A 48 -24.66 -9.32 -1.80
CA TRP A 48 -25.63 -9.20 -0.71
C TRP A 48 -25.03 -8.51 0.53
N GLU A 49 -23.71 -8.56 0.70
CA GLU A 49 -23.00 -7.91 1.80
C GLU A 49 -23.05 -6.37 1.73
N TYR A 50 -23.11 -5.82 0.52
CA TYR A 50 -23.30 -4.39 0.27
C TYR A 50 -24.77 -4.01 0.12
N SER A 51 -25.68 -4.98 0.01
CA SER A 51 -27.11 -4.69 -0.10
C SER A 51 -27.60 -3.91 1.14
N PRO A 52 -28.43 -2.86 0.96
CA PRO A 52 -28.99 -2.09 2.07
C PRO A 52 -29.84 -2.96 3.01
N HIS A 53 -30.27 -4.15 2.56
CA HIS A 53 -31.03 -5.08 3.38
C HIS A 53 -30.18 -5.77 4.46
N PHE A 54 -28.90 -6.07 4.18
CA PHE A 54 -28.03 -6.80 5.11
C PHE A 54 -26.91 -5.94 5.69
N GLY A 55 -26.33 -5.02 4.90
CA GLY A 55 -25.40 -3.99 5.37
C GLY A 55 -24.14 -4.50 6.08
N LEU A 56 -23.60 -5.66 5.68
CA LEU A 56 -22.47 -6.31 6.35
C LEU A 56 -21.13 -5.63 6.07
N ARG A 57 -20.97 -4.95 4.92
CA ARG A 57 -19.75 -4.22 4.56
C ARG A 57 -20.02 -2.75 4.24
N SER A 58 -19.12 -1.88 4.70
CA SER A 58 -19.18 -0.45 4.43
C SER A 58 -18.70 -0.13 3.01
N TYR A 59 -19.43 0.73 2.29
CA TYR A 59 -19.04 1.24 0.97
C TYR A 59 -17.79 2.14 0.98
N LEU A 60 -17.31 2.55 2.15
CA LEU A 60 -16.16 3.46 2.28
C LEU A 60 -14.92 2.95 1.52
N TYR A 61 -14.61 1.67 1.66
CA TYR A 61 -13.46 1.07 0.97
C TYR A 61 -13.65 1.04 -0.55
N LEU A 62 -14.87 0.76 -1.03
CA LEU A 62 -15.21 0.81 -2.45
C LEU A 62 -15.06 2.24 -2.99
N LEU A 63 -15.58 3.23 -2.26
CA LEU A 63 -15.52 4.64 -2.66
C LEU A 63 -14.09 5.16 -2.73
N LEU A 64 -13.19 4.67 -1.88
CA LEU A 64 -11.77 5.03 -1.93
C LEU A 64 -11.13 4.69 -3.28
N HIS A 65 -11.59 3.62 -3.94
CA HIS A 65 -11.14 3.24 -5.28
C HIS A 65 -12.04 3.79 -6.39
N ALA A 66 -13.36 3.81 -6.16
CA ALA A 66 -14.35 4.25 -7.13
C ALA A 66 -14.30 5.75 -7.40
N VAL A 67 -14.02 6.61 -6.41
CA VAL A 67 -13.98 8.07 -6.63
C VAL A 67 -12.80 8.46 -7.55
N PRO A 68 -11.55 8.03 -7.31
CA PRO A 68 -10.47 8.30 -8.24
C PRO A 68 -10.70 7.67 -9.61
N ALA A 69 -11.25 6.46 -9.67
CA ALA A 69 -11.58 5.79 -10.91
C ALA A 69 -12.67 6.54 -11.70
N TRP A 70 -13.68 7.09 -11.03
CA TRP A 70 -14.71 7.92 -11.64
C TRP A 70 -14.10 9.19 -12.25
N ILE A 71 -13.25 9.89 -11.51
CA ILE A 71 -12.54 11.09 -12.02
C ILE A 71 -11.72 10.73 -13.27
N ILE A 72 -10.96 9.64 -13.23
CA ILE A 72 -10.16 9.18 -14.39
C ILE A 72 -11.07 8.88 -15.57
N LYS A 73 -12.16 8.13 -15.34
CA LYS A 73 -13.13 7.79 -16.38
C LYS A 73 -13.73 9.03 -17.04
N GLU A 74 -14.13 10.05 -16.27
CA GLU A 74 -14.72 11.27 -16.82
C GLU A 74 -13.71 12.11 -17.62
N ILE A 75 -12.42 12.08 -17.24
CA ILE A 75 -11.37 12.82 -17.95
C ILE A 75 -10.93 12.09 -19.23
N THR A 76 -10.79 10.77 -19.20
CA THR A 76 -10.14 10.00 -20.28
C THR A 76 -11.09 9.19 -21.15
N GLY A 77 -12.34 8.98 -20.71
CA GLY A 77 -13.31 8.13 -21.41
C GLY A 77 -12.90 6.66 -21.47
N PHE A 78 -12.12 6.18 -20.49
CA PHE A 78 -11.59 4.81 -20.51
C PHE A 78 -12.64 3.70 -20.41
N ASN A 79 -12.35 2.61 -21.11
CA ASN A 79 -13.08 1.34 -21.01
C ASN A 79 -12.84 0.69 -19.64
N ALA A 80 -13.75 -0.18 -19.23
CA ALA A 80 -13.70 -0.86 -17.93
C ALA A 80 -12.36 -1.57 -17.66
N THR A 81 -11.81 -2.26 -18.65
CA THR A 81 -10.53 -2.95 -18.56
C THR A 81 -9.36 -1.99 -18.35
N SER A 82 -9.34 -0.85 -19.04
CA SER A 82 -8.30 0.17 -18.86
C SER A 82 -8.37 0.76 -17.45
N LEU A 83 -9.58 1.02 -16.96
CA LEU A 83 -9.80 1.57 -15.64
C LEU A 83 -9.37 0.59 -14.53
N PHE A 84 -9.62 -0.70 -14.72
CA PHE A 84 -9.11 -1.77 -13.86
C PHE A 84 -7.58 -1.71 -13.71
N TYR A 85 -6.85 -1.59 -14.83
CA TYR A 85 -5.39 -1.44 -14.77
C TYR A 85 -4.97 -0.12 -14.13
N CYS A 86 -5.68 0.99 -14.36
CA CYS A 86 -5.39 2.27 -13.69
C CYS A 86 -5.46 2.13 -12.16
N ILE A 87 -6.51 1.49 -11.63
CA ILE A 87 -6.66 1.28 -10.18
C ILE A 87 -5.50 0.42 -9.65
N ARG A 88 -5.13 -0.65 -10.36
CA ARG A 88 -3.99 -1.50 -9.97
C ARG A 88 -2.66 -0.73 -9.96
N VAL A 89 -2.45 0.16 -10.92
CA VAL A 89 -1.26 1.04 -10.95
C VAL A 89 -1.27 2.03 -9.77
N MET A 90 -2.44 2.58 -9.42
CA MET A 90 -2.56 3.45 -8.23
C MET A 90 -2.23 2.69 -6.94
N LEU A 91 -2.74 1.47 -6.78
CA LEU A 91 -2.38 0.59 -5.65
C LEU A 91 -0.89 0.26 -5.64
N ALA A 92 -0.30 -0.03 -6.80
CA ALA A 92 1.14 -0.27 -6.93
C ALA A 92 1.97 0.95 -6.46
N ALA A 93 1.54 2.16 -6.80
CA ALA A 93 2.18 3.39 -6.34
C ALA A 93 2.07 3.57 -4.82
N VAL A 94 0.88 3.36 -4.24
CA VAL A 94 0.65 3.44 -2.79
C VAL A 94 1.52 2.42 -2.05
N CYS A 95 1.57 1.19 -2.53
CA CYS A 95 2.44 0.14 -1.98
C CYS A 95 3.93 0.54 -2.05
N ALA A 96 4.40 1.03 -3.19
CA ALA A 96 5.80 1.44 -3.34
C ALA A 96 6.18 2.60 -2.39
N VAL A 97 5.26 3.55 -2.15
CA VAL A 97 5.45 4.62 -1.16
C VAL A 97 5.53 4.04 0.26
N ALA A 98 4.60 3.14 0.62
CA ALA A 98 4.57 2.52 1.94
C ALA A 98 5.83 1.69 2.22
N GLU A 99 6.28 0.89 1.25
CA GLU A 99 7.51 0.08 1.36
C GLU A 99 8.75 0.95 1.49
N THR A 100 8.83 2.03 0.71
CA THR A 100 9.93 2.99 0.81
C THR A 100 9.94 3.68 2.17
N ALA A 101 8.77 4.04 2.71
CA ALA A 101 8.65 4.64 4.03
C ALA A 101 9.09 3.66 5.13
N MET A 102 8.64 2.40 5.06
CA MET A 102 9.03 1.33 5.98
C MET A 102 10.54 1.10 5.95
N TYR A 103 11.14 0.98 4.76
CA TYR A 103 12.58 0.80 4.59
C TYR A 103 13.39 1.92 5.25
N ARG A 104 13.00 3.18 5.04
CA ARG A 104 13.68 4.34 5.64
C ARG A 104 13.63 4.31 7.17
N LYS A 105 12.49 3.90 7.73
CA LYS A 105 12.35 3.75 9.19
C LYS A 105 13.25 2.64 9.71
N TYR A 106 13.29 1.50 9.04
CA TYR A 106 14.16 0.39 9.40
C TYR A 106 15.65 0.78 9.33
N GLU A 107 16.07 1.45 8.26
CA GLU A 107 17.45 1.93 8.10
C GLU A 107 17.85 2.89 9.24
N THR A 108 16.95 3.79 9.64
CA THR A 108 17.17 4.73 10.75
C THR A 108 17.36 3.99 12.08
N ILE A 109 16.52 2.98 12.34
CA ILE A 109 16.58 2.15 13.55
C ILE A 109 17.88 1.35 13.58
N CYS A 110 18.28 0.71 12.47
CA CYS A 110 19.54 -0.01 12.42
C CYS A 110 20.73 0.93 12.69
N LYS A 111 20.75 2.11 12.07
CA LYS A 111 21.82 3.09 12.33
C LYS A 111 21.87 3.54 13.78
N SER A 112 20.72 3.77 14.42
CA SER A 112 20.71 4.15 15.85
C SER A 112 21.21 3.02 16.75
N LEU A 113 20.84 1.77 16.46
CA LEU A 113 21.30 0.60 17.21
C LEU A 113 22.81 0.35 17.08
N PHE A 114 23.36 0.51 15.87
CA PHE A 114 24.78 0.26 15.61
C PHE A 114 25.70 1.49 15.85
N SER A 115 25.14 2.70 15.99
CA SER A 115 25.88 3.92 16.33
C SER A 115 26.05 4.17 17.84
N GLU A 116 25.60 3.25 18.69
CA GLU A 116 25.76 3.25 20.15
C GLU A 116 27.05 2.55 20.72
N PRO A 117 28.25 2.46 20.07
CA PRO A 117 29.33 1.66 20.66
C PRO A 117 30.21 2.36 21.71
N SER A 118 30.08 3.66 22.00
CA SER A 118 31.09 4.39 22.83
C SER A 118 30.62 5.09 24.11
N LYS A 119 29.42 5.67 24.18
CA LYS A 119 29.02 6.47 25.38
C LYS A 119 28.68 5.60 26.59
N ASN A 120 27.92 4.53 26.39
CA ASN A 120 27.52 3.63 27.48
C ASN A 120 28.70 2.81 28.04
N ARG A 121 29.65 2.40 27.21
CA ARG A 121 30.84 1.64 27.65
C ARG A 121 31.75 2.46 28.58
N THR A 122 31.80 3.78 28.38
CA THR A 122 32.66 4.70 29.16
C THR A 122 32.01 5.09 30.49
N TYR A 123 30.69 5.32 30.50
CA TYR A 123 29.94 5.57 31.74
C TYR A 123 29.89 4.31 32.62
N GLN A 124 29.66 3.15 32.02
CA GLN A 124 29.64 1.86 32.72
C GLN A 124 31.04 1.48 33.25
N ARG A 125 32.13 1.75 32.50
CA ARG A 125 33.50 1.61 33.02
C ARG A 125 33.84 2.59 34.14
N ARG A 126 33.41 3.87 34.05
CA ARG A 126 33.63 4.85 35.12
C ARG A 126 32.93 4.45 36.42
N ASN A 127 31.68 4.00 36.34
CA ASN A 127 30.94 3.58 37.53
C ASN A 127 31.48 2.25 38.13
N LEU A 128 31.96 1.33 37.29
CA LEU A 128 32.65 0.11 37.76
C LEU A 128 34.00 0.38 38.43
N LEU A 129 34.72 1.43 38.00
CA LEU A 129 35.97 1.85 38.64
C LEU A 129 35.72 2.55 39.98
N ILE A 130 34.69 3.39 40.06
CA ILE A 130 34.28 4.06 41.32
C ILE A 130 33.74 3.04 42.34
N ALA A 131 33.05 1.99 41.90
CA ALA A 131 32.57 0.92 42.80
C ALA A 131 33.67 -0.06 43.25
N ARG A 132 34.90 0.05 42.71
CA ARG A 132 36.05 -0.79 43.06
C ARG A 132 37.13 -0.06 43.89
N SER A 133 36.98 1.25 44.12
CA SER A 133 37.80 2.06 45.03
C SER A 133 37.12 2.21 46.38
#